data_AF-A0A847W710-F1
#
_entry.id   AF-A0A847W710-F1
#
_cell.length_a   1.000
_cell.length_b   1.000
_cell.length_c   1.000
_cell.angle_alpha   90.00
_cell.angle_beta   90.00
_cell.angle_gamma   90.00
#
_symmetry.space_group_name_H-M   'P 1'
#
loop_
_entity.id
_entity.type
_entity.pdbx_description
1 polymer ?
#
loop_
_entity_poly.entity_id
_entity_poly.type
_entity_poly.pdbx_seq_one_letter_code
_entity_poly.pdbx_strand_id
1 'polypeptide(L)'
;MLNQFAKAWWPWLRKNSKHNWWEKFKELLVFFTVFSFTSNLFLKLSVNDAYLNGLLVDYLIPKVYIFDCFLLIKLIIFLSNKKNYQIFKKNKIKLKKIDIIILIFLSIFFINLLLQLNLNLIIFCLRIILIIFFIFSPYLDQKKQKLVYKALSLSIIWQSFLAYFQFIKQTPLAPYYIFGETNLRHFAAISRAQFLTIEKILPYGSTAHPNILAGIIGIFSILLIDKKQNNRLLVILLLLNAFAICLITQSLSAFLTLCLFLIYLLIKKINWQKKINLIVFSFFILSPLLIKKLDANLLKTHLSISRRAILNEAAWKMFLDKTFFGVGANNFVKELENYSHHQETVRFVQPAHHLGLLLLSEGGLLFSSILLLLGIKFKKKINWSKLLILTPIASLDHYLITQALGLFTLFLFIFLTRNRGQSRT
;
A
#
# COMPACT_ATOMS: atom_id res chain seq x y z
N MET A 1 -27.40 -24.22 -37.01
CA MET A 1 -28.30 -24.37 -35.83
C MET A 1 -27.97 -23.44 -34.66
N LEU A 2 -26.72 -23.30 -34.21
CA LEU A 2 -26.35 -22.38 -33.10
C LEU A 2 -26.75 -20.90 -33.33
N ASN A 3 -26.70 -20.41 -34.57
CA ASN A 3 -27.11 -19.04 -34.93
C ASN A 3 -28.62 -18.79 -34.95
N GLN A 4 -29.44 -19.85 -35.01
CA GLN A 4 -30.91 -19.75 -34.95
C GLN A 4 -31.40 -19.83 -33.49
N PHE A 5 -30.73 -20.63 -32.65
CA PHE A 5 -31.01 -20.67 -31.21
C PHE A 5 -30.75 -19.32 -30.53
N ALA A 6 -29.67 -18.63 -30.92
CA ALA A 6 -29.37 -17.29 -30.44
C ALA A 6 -30.38 -16.20 -30.92
N LYS A 7 -31.12 -16.46 -32.00
CA LYS A 7 -32.13 -15.52 -32.52
C LYS A 7 -33.51 -15.69 -31.88
N ALA A 8 -33.87 -16.90 -31.44
CA ALA A 8 -35.19 -17.20 -30.89
C ALA A 8 -35.37 -16.75 -29.43
N TRP A 9 -34.31 -16.81 -28.61
CA TRP A 9 -34.39 -16.46 -27.17
C TRP A 9 -34.09 -15.00 -26.83
N TRP A 10 -33.66 -14.19 -27.81
CA TRP A 10 -33.18 -12.82 -27.62
C TRP A 10 -34.01 -11.65 -28.21
N PRO A 11 -35.28 -11.77 -28.63
CA PRO A 11 -36.06 -10.61 -29.11
C PRO A 11 -36.26 -9.49 -28.07
N TRP A 12 -36.34 -9.84 -26.78
CA TRP A 12 -36.57 -8.88 -25.69
C TRP A 12 -35.38 -7.92 -25.46
N LEU A 13 -34.17 -8.35 -25.83
CA LEU A 13 -32.93 -7.56 -25.68
C LEU A 13 -32.67 -6.60 -26.85
N ARG A 14 -33.40 -6.69 -27.96
CA ARG A 14 -33.19 -5.80 -29.12
C ARG A 14 -34.00 -4.52 -29.09
N LYS A 15 -35.12 -4.48 -28.36
CA LYS A 15 -36.17 -3.51 -28.73
C LYS A 15 -36.26 -2.23 -27.90
N ASN A 16 -35.52 -2.03 -26.79
CA ASN A 16 -35.55 -0.70 -26.15
C ASN A 16 -34.40 -0.31 -25.22
N SER A 17 -33.20 -0.87 -25.41
CA SER A 17 -32.01 -0.21 -24.86
C SER A 17 -30.78 -0.57 -25.68
N LYS A 18 -30.10 0.44 -26.23
CA LYS A 18 -28.65 0.41 -26.40
C LYS A 18 -28.03 0.34 -25.00
N HIS A 19 -28.31 -0.72 -24.27
CA HIS A 19 -27.92 -0.87 -22.89
C HIS A 19 -26.42 -1.04 -22.84
N ASN A 20 -25.85 -0.16 -22.07
CA ASN A 20 -24.45 0.10 -21.89
C ASN A 20 -23.76 -1.02 -21.08
N TRP A 21 -24.07 -2.30 -21.38
CA TRP A 21 -23.62 -3.45 -20.59
C TRP A 21 -22.10 -3.49 -20.50
N TRP A 22 -21.41 -3.12 -21.59
CA TRP A 22 -19.95 -3.00 -21.60
C TRP A 22 -19.41 -1.89 -20.68
N GLU A 23 -20.08 -0.73 -20.60
CA GLU A 23 -19.67 0.30 -19.63
C GLU A 23 -20.02 -0.10 -18.19
N LYS A 24 -21.19 -0.71 -17.96
CA LYS A 24 -21.53 -1.28 -16.64
C LYS A 24 -20.50 -2.33 -16.20
N PHE A 25 -20.05 -3.19 -17.11
CA PHE A 25 -18.99 -4.15 -16.86
C PHE A 25 -17.68 -3.46 -16.48
N LYS A 26 -17.24 -2.43 -17.22
CA LYS A 26 -16.05 -1.63 -16.86
C LYS A 26 -16.19 -0.96 -15.49
N GLU A 27 -17.36 -0.45 -15.17
CA GLU A 27 -17.67 0.17 -13.88
C GLU A 27 -17.60 -0.83 -12.72
N LEU A 28 -18.24 -2.00 -12.88
CA LEU A 28 -18.13 -3.11 -11.94
C LEU A 28 -16.69 -3.56 -11.79
N LEU A 29 -15.94 -3.62 -12.87
CA LEU A 29 -14.56 -4.05 -12.85
C LEU A 29 -13.64 -3.02 -12.16
N VAL A 30 -13.93 -1.71 -12.24
CA VAL A 30 -13.30 -0.70 -11.37
C VAL A 30 -13.64 -0.95 -9.91
N PHE A 31 -14.92 -1.13 -9.59
CA PHE A 31 -15.42 -1.38 -8.24
C PHE A 31 -14.76 -2.61 -7.61
N PHE A 32 -14.82 -3.76 -8.28
CA PHE A 32 -14.25 -5.02 -7.81
C PHE A 32 -12.75 -4.96 -7.65
N THR A 33 -12.01 -4.28 -8.55
CA THR A 33 -10.57 -4.11 -8.34
C THR A 33 -10.31 -3.35 -7.04
N VAL A 34 -10.92 -2.18 -6.84
CA VAL A 34 -10.72 -1.36 -5.62
C VAL A 34 -11.11 -2.14 -4.36
N PHE A 35 -12.26 -2.83 -4.39
CA PHE A 35 -12.72 -3.63 -3.27
C PHE A 35 -11.78 -4.80 -2.96
N SER A 36 -11.35 -5.55 -3.99
CA SER A 36 -10.50 -6.74 -3.84
C SER A 36 -9.08 -6.44 -3.36
N PHE A 37 -8.59 -5.19 -3.47
CA PHE A 37 -7.30 -4.84 -2.90
C PHE A 37 -7.24 -5.05 -1.39
N THR A 38 -8.36 -4.92 -0.66
CA THR A 38 -8.36 -5.17 0.79
C THR A 38 -8.36 -6.65 1.15
N SER A 39 -8.53 -7.54 0.17
CA SER A 39 -8.43 -8.98 0.37
C SER A 39 -6.98 -9.46 0.21
N ASN A 40 -6.51 -10.22 1.19
CA ASN A 40 -5.23 -10.92 1.15
C ASN A 40 -5.35 -12.28 0.45
N LEU A 41 -6.28 -12.41 -0.51
CA LEU A 41 -6.44 -13.60 -1.34
C LEU A 41 -5.41 -13.60 -2.48
N PHE A 42 -4.45 -14.51 -2.38
CA PHE A 42 -3.38 -14.68 -3.36
C PHE A 42 -2.98 -16.14 -3.53
N LEU A 43 -2.40 -16.44 -4.69
CA LEU A 43 -1.70 -17.68 -4.97
C LEU A 43 -0.23 -17.52 -4.55
N LYS A 44 0.26 -18.46 -3.73
CA LYS A 44 1.70 -18.59 -3.40
C LYS A 44 2.40 -19.36 -4.51
N LEU A 45 3.47 -18.81 -5.07
CA LEU A 45 4.35 -19.54 -5.97
C LEU A 45 5.51 -20.12 -5.15
N SER A 46 5.71 -21.44 -5.24
CA SER A 46 6.83 -22.09 -4.55
C SER A 46 8.11 -21.84 -5.32
N VAL A 47 9.09 -21.21 -4.67
CA VAL A 47 10.44 -20.98 -5.20
C VAL A 47 11.46 -21.20 -4.10
N ASN A 48 12.62 -21.77 -4.43
CA ASN A 48 13.69 -22.02 -3.47
C ASN A 48 14.24 -20.72 -2.88
N ASP A 49 14.24 -19.63 -3.66
CA ASP A 49 14.67 -18.29 -3.22
C ASP A 49 13.83 -17.69 -2.09
N ALA A 50 12.69 -18.29 -1.76
CA ALA A 50 11.85 -17.88 -0.65
C ALA A 50 12.33 -18.44 0.70
N TYR A 51 13.29 -19.37 0.70
CA TYR A 51 13.86 -19.95 1.92
C TYR A 51 15.18 -19.26 2.27
N LEU A 52 15.33 -18.88 3.54
CA LEU A 52 16.60 -18.43 4.13
C LEU A 52 16.98 -19.41 5.23
N ASN A 53 18.12 -20.08 5.08
CA ASN A 53 18.61 -21.09 6.04
C ASN A 53 17.55 -22.15 6.40
N GLY A 54 16.78 -22.59 5.40
CA GLY A 54 15.70 -23.57 5.57
C GLY A 54 14.37 -23.01 6.11
N LEU A 55 14.31 -21.73 6.49
CA LEU A 55 13.10 -21.05 6.94
C LEU A 55 12.38 -20.39 5.76
N LEU A 56 11.09 -20.70 5.58
CA LEU A 56 10.26 -20.03 4.56
C LEU A 56 9.95 -18.59 4.97
N VAL A 57 10.29 -17.63 4.11
CA VAL A 57 10.18 -16.20 4.38
C VAL A 57 9.04 -15.56 3.59
N ASP A 58 7.99 -15.15 4.29
CA ASP A 58 6.77 -14.61 3.69
C ASP A 58 6.97 -13.39 2.77
N TYR A 59 8.03 -12.60 2.96
CA TYR A 59 8.37 -11.45 2.12
C TYR A 59 9.05 -11.85 0.81
N LEU A 60 9.71 -13.01 0.78
CA LEU A 60 10.42 -13.52 -0.39
C LEU A 60 9.53 -14.39 -1.29
N ILE A 61 8.40 -14.88 -0.76
CA ILE A 61 7.42 -15.65 -1.52
C ILE A 61 6.80 -14.77 -2.62
N PRO A 62 6.92 -15.15 -3.90
CA PRO A 62 6.18 -14.53 -4.98
C PRO A 62 4.68 -14.82 -4.83
N LYS A 63 3.88 -13.74 -4.77
CA LYS A 63 2.42 -13.81 -4.56
C LYS A 63 1.70 -13.18 -5.73
N VAL A 64 0.71 -13.88 -6.28
CA VAL A 64 -0.21 -13.34 -7.31
C VAL A 64 -1.58 -13.15 -6.68
N TYR A 65 -2.00 -11.90 -6.50
CA TYR A 65 -3.26 -11.57 -5.83
C TYR A 65 -4.43 -11.58 -6.80
N ILE A 66 -5.65 -11.81 -6.29
CA ILE A 66 -6.86 -11.76 -7.13
C ILE A 66 -7.04 -10.40 -7.83
N PHE A 67 -6.62 -9.30 -7.20
CA PHE A 67 -6.68 -7.98 -7.83
C PHE A 67 -5.67 -7.84 -8.97
N ASP A 68 -4.55 -8.58 -8.98
CA ASP A 68 -3.60 -8.58 -10.10
C ASP A 68 -4.31 -9.09 -11.36
N CYS A 69 -5.16 -10.11 -11.25
CA CYS A 69 -6.00 -10.60 -12.34
C CYS A 69 -6.96 -9.51 -12.87
N PHE A 70 -7.63 -8.75 -11.98
CA PHE A 70 -8.49 -7.66 -12.42
C PHE A 70 -7.72 -6.52 -13.09
N LEU A 71 -6.51 -6.21 -12.62
CA LEU A 71 -5.64 -5.23 -13.27
C LEU A 71 -5.22 -5.70 -14.68
N LEU A 72 -4.86 -6.98 -14.84
CA LEU A 72 -4.53 -7.56 -16.13
C LEU A 72 -5.72 -7.53 -17.09
N ILE A 73 -6.92 -7.89 -16.65
CA ILE A 73 -8.14 -7.80 -17.47
C ILE A 73 -8.37 -6.36 -17.93
N LYS A 74 -8.14 -5.34 -17.07
CA LYS A 74 -8.21 -3.93 -17.50
C LYS A 74 -7.20 -3.59 -18.57
N LEU A 75 -5.97 -4.05 -18.40
CA LEU A 75 -4.90 -3.81 -19.36
C LEU A 75 -5.27 -4.43 -20.72
N ILE A 76 -5.76 -5.66 -20.74
CA ILE A 76 -6.22 -6.34 -21.97
C ILE A 76 -7.36 -5.56 -22.63
N ILE A 77 -8.40 -5.18 -21.87
CA ILE A 77 -9.52 -4.37 -22.40
C ILE A 77 -9.03 -3.04 -22.97
N PHE A 78 -8.02 -2.44 -22.32
CA PHE A 78 -7.44 -1.19 -22.76
C PHE A 78 -6.71 -1.32 -24.09
N LEU A 79 -5.86 -2.34 -24.22
CA LEU A 79 -5.06 -2.62 -25.42
C LEU A 79 -5.94 -3.05 -26.60
N SER A 80 -7.02 -3.79 -26.35
CA SER A 80 -7.97 -4.23 -27.38
C SER A 80 -8.81 -3.08 -27.97
N ASN A 81 -8.87 -1.92 -27.31
CA ASN A 81 -9.65 -0.78 -27.80
C ASN A 81 -8.83 0.08 -28.78
N LYS A 82 -9.08 -0.08 -30.08
CA LYS A 82 -8.40 0.67 -31.17
C LYS A 82 -8.38 2.20 -30.96
N LYS A 83 -9.40 2.78 -30.32
CA LYS A 83 -9.45 4.22 -30.03
C LYS A 83 -8.34 4.65 -29.05
N ASN A 84 -8.03 3.81 -28.06
CA ASN A 84 -6.99 4.11 -27.08
C ASN A 84 -5.59 4.09 -27.71
N TYR A 85 -5.36 3.15 -28.63
CA TYR A 85 -4.12 3.07 -29.40
C TYR A 85 -3.90 4.34 -30.25
N GLN A 86 -4.96 4.85 -30.89
CA GLN A 86 -4.87 6.09 -31.68
C GLN A 86 -4.54 7.32 -30.82
N ILE A 87 -5.06 7.40 -29.59
CA ILE A 87 -4.72 8.48 -28.64
C ILE A 87 -3.22 8.46 -28.30
N PHE A 88 -2.66 7.27 -28.07
CA PHE A 88 -1.23 7.11 -27.81
C PHE A 88 -0.37 7.51 -29.01
N LYS A 89 -0.76 7.13 -30.23
CA LYS A 89 -0.02 7.47 -31.46
C LYS A 89 -0.03 8.98 -31.77
N LYS A 90 -1.14 9.68 -31.43
CA LYS A 90 -1.29 11.11 -31.72
C LYS A 90 -0.56 12.02 -30.74
N ASN A 91 -0.34 11.56 -29.51
CA ASN A 91 0.35 12.33 -28.48
C ASN A 91 1.87 12.11 -28.56
N LYS A 92 2.56 12.90 -29.40
CA LYS A 92 4.04 12.99 -29.33
C LYS A 92 4.44 13.54 -27.96
N ILE A 93 4.99 12.68 -27.11
CA ILE A 93 5.49 13.07 -25.79
C ILE A 93 6.77 13.88 -25.99
N LYS A 94 6.72 15.19 -25.78
CA LYS A 94 7.91 16.04 -25.72
C LYS A 94 8.59 15.82 -24.37
N LEU A 95 9.73 15.13 -24.36
CA LEU A 95 10.54 14.93 -23.16
C LEU A 95 11.28 16.22 -22.81
N LYS A 96 11.14 16.69 -21.58
CA LYS A 96 11.95 17.78 -21.03
C LYS A 96 13.30 17.22 -20.54
N LYS A 97 14.30 18.08 -20.33
CA LYS A 97 15.62 17.68 -19.78
C LYS A 97 15.50 16.84 -18.50
N ILE A 98 14.61 17.24 -17.58
CA ILE A 98 14.35 16.46 -16.34
C ILE A 98 13.79 15.07 -16.63
N ASP A 99 12.99 14.90 -17.69
CA ASP A 99 12.44 13.60 -18.07
C ASP A 99 13.54 12.66 -18.56
N ILE A 100 14.50 13.19 -19.35
CA ILE A 100 15.65 12.43 -19.84
C ILE A 100 16.53 11.98 -18.67
N ILE A 101 16.82 12.87 -17.71
CA ILE A 101 17.62 12.51 -16.51
C ILE A 101 16.93 11.39 -15.71
N ILE A 102 15.62 11.54 -15.47
CA ILE A 102 14.83 10.50 -14.79
C ILE A 102 14.91 9.17 -15.57
N LEU A 103 14.81 9.22 -16.89
CA LEU A 103 14.84 8.03 -17.74
C LEU A 103 16.21 7.35 -17.70
N ILE A 104 17.31 8.11 -17.73
CA ILE A 104 18.67 7.58 -17.57
C ILE A 104 18.82 6.87 -16.21
N PHE A 105 18.43 7.52 -15.11
CA PHE A 105 18.55 6.91 -13.78
C PHE A 105 17.66 5.68 -13.64
N LEU A 106 16.44 5.70 -14.19
CA LEU A 106 15.56 4.54 -14.25
C LEU A 106 16.19 3.40 -15.08
N SER A 107 16.83 3.70 -16.21
CA SER A 107 17.52 2.70 -17.02
C SER A 107 18.66 2.04 -16.25
N ILE A 108 19.51 2.83 -15.58
CA ILE A 108 20.60 2.30 -14.74
C ILE A 108 20.04 1.43 -13.60
N PHE A 109 19.01 1.92 -12.90
CA PHE A 109 18.34 1.18 -11.83
C PHE A 109 17.72 -0.12 -12.35
N PHE A 110 17.10 -0.10 -13.53
CA PHE A 110 16.50 -1.28 -14.14
C PHE A 110 17.54 -2.30 -14.60
N ILE A 111 18.69 -1.86 -15.14
CA ILE A 111 19.80 -2.76 -15.45
C ILE A 111 20.28 -3.46 -14.18
N ASN A 112 20.47 -2.72 -13.09
CA ASN A 112 20.83 -3.30 -11.78
C ASN A 112 19.78 -4.32 -11.31
N LEU A 113 18.50 -4.03 -11.53
CA LEU A 113 17.40 -4.93 -11.23
C LEU A 113 17.45 -6.23 -12.06
N LEU A 114 17.75 -6.12 -13.35
CA LEU A 114 17.89 -7.25 -14.27
C LEU A 114 19.11 -8.12 -13.94
N LEU A 115 20.12 -7.60 -13.25
CA LEU A 115 21.24 -8.43 -12.77
C LEU A 115 20.84 -9.25 -11.54
N GLN A 116 19.76 -8.87 -10.84
CA GLN A 116 19.27 -9.51 -9.62
C GLN A 116 17.99 -10.32 -9.84
N LEU A 117 17.75 -10.79 -11.07
CA LEU A 117 16.49 -11.40 -11.49
C LEU A 117 15.99 -12.48 -10.51
N ASN A 118 14.99 -12.11 -9.73
CA ASN A 118 14.21 -13.00 -8.88
C ASN A 118 12.74 -12.87 -9.30
N LEU A 119 12.04 -14.00 -9.38
CA LEU A 119 10.61 -14.04 -9.73
C LEU A 119 9.75 -13.11 -8.87
N ASN A 120 10.04 -13.00 -7.57
CA ASN A 120 9.31 -12.11 -6.67
C ASN A 120 9.47 -10.63 -7.08
N LEU A 121 10.67 -10.24 -7.47
CA LEU A 121 10.98 -8.88 -7.92
C LEU A 121 10.29 -8.56 -9.25
N ILE A 122 10.27 -9.51 -10.19
CA ILE A 122 9.55 -9.37 -11.47
C ILE A 122 8.05 -9.14 -11.22
N ILE A 123 7.44 -9.97 -10.36
CA ILE A 123 6.01 -9.84 -10.00
C ILE A 123 5.74 -8.50 -9.31
N PHE A 124 6.63 -8.07 -8.41
CA PHE A 124 6.52 -6.78 -7.74
C PHE A 124 6.57 -5.61 -8.73
N CYS A 125 7.52 -5.60 -9.66
CA CYS A 125 7.64 -4.56 -10.69
C CYS A 125 6.45 -4.56 -11.65
N LEU A 126 6.01 -5.72 -12.11
CA LEU A 126 4.81 -5.85 -12.94
C LEU A 126 3.59 -5.27 -12.21
N ARG A 127 3.43 -5.56 -10.92
CA ARG A 127 2.35 -5.01 -10.10
C ARG A 127 2.42 -3.49 -10.00
N ILE A 128 3.59 -2.90 -9.77
CA ILE A 128 3.75 -1.44 -9.76
C ILE A 128 3.27 -0.85 -11.09
N ILE A 129 3.70 -1.43 -12.21
CA ILE A 129 3.29 -0.97 -13.56
C ILE A 129 1.78 -1.05 -13.72
N LEU A 130 1.17 -2.19 -13.34
CA LEU A 130 -0.28 -2.39 -13.42
C LEU A 130 -1.07 -1.42 -12.53
N ILE A 131 -0.61 -1.15 -11.32
CA ILE A 131 -1.22 -0.19 -10.40
C ILE A 131 -1.13 1.24 -10.95
N ILE A 132 0.06 1.66 -11.41
CA ILE A 132 0.26 2.97 -12.03
C ILE A 132 -0.63 3.10 -13.26
N PHE A 133 -0.64 2.10 -14.13
CA PHE A 133 -1.50 2.05 -15.30
C PHE A 133 -2.96 2.22 -14.89
N PHE A 134 -3.47 1.43 -13.94
CA PHE A 134 -4.85 1.53 -13.48
C PHE A 134 -5.18 2.93 -12.94
N ILE A 135 -4.31 3.49 -12.11
CA ILE A 135 -4.54 4.77 -11.43
C ILE A 135 -4.53 5.95 -12.39
N PHE A 136 -3.63 5.94 -13.37
CA PHE A 136 -3.52 7.01 -14.36
C PHE A 136 -4.31 6.74 -15.65
N SER A 137 -4.96 5.57 -15.75
CA SER A 137 -5.81 5.25 -16.90
C SER A 137 -7.03 6.17 -16.99
N PRO A 138 -7.58 6.37 -18.20
CA PRO A 138 -8.88 7.01 -18.39
C PRO A 138 -10.03 6.33 -17.64
N TYR A 139 -9.84 5.09 -17.14
CA TYR A 139 -10.86 4.38 -16.38
C TYR A 139 -11.11 4.97 -14.99
N LEU A 140 -10.20 5.77 -14.44
CA LEU A 140 -10.40 6.52 -13.19
C LEU A 140 -10.70 8.01 -13.44
N ASP A 141 -11.49 8.30 -14.46
CA ASP A 141 -12.00 9.65 -14.68
C ASP A 141 -12.80 10.17 -13.47
N GLN A 142 -13.09 11.48 -13.48
CA GLN A 142 -13.79 12.14 -12.39
C GLN A 142 -15.20 11.56 -12.13
N LYS A 143 -15.84 10.98 -13.16
CA LYS A 143 -17.16 10.35 -13.03
C LYS A 143 -17.05 9.02 -12.27
N LYS A 144 -16.04 8.20 -12.59
CA LYS A 144 -15.80 6.88 -12.01
C LYS A 144 -15.18 6.93 -10.61
N GLN A 145 -14.64 8.05 -10.17
CA GLN A 145 -14.23 8.22 -8.77
C GLN A 145 -15.35 8.00 -7.76
N LYS A 146 -16.62 8.27 -8.13
CA LYS A 146 -17.76 7.93 -7.27
C LYS A 146 -17.80 6.42 -6.97
N LEU A 147 -17.46 5.57 -7.95
CA LEU A 147 -17.38 4.12 -7.77
C LEU A 147 -16.21 3.72 -6.89
N VAL A 148 -15.06 4.38 -7.05
CA VAL A 148 -13.90 4.18 -6.15
C VAL A 148 -14.29 4.45 -4.70
N TYR A 149 -14.92 5.59 -4.41
CA TYR A 149 -15.37 5.89 -3.05
C TYR A 149 -16.44 4.91 -2.54
N LYS A 150 -17.36 4.44 -3.39
CA LYS A 150 -18.31 3.37 -3.01
C LYS A 150 -17.59 2.07 -2.65
N ALA A 151 -16.59 1.67 -3.44
CA ALA A 151 -15.79 0.49 -3.17
C ALA A 151 -14.99 0.64 -1.87
N LEU A 152 -14.38 1.81 -1.62
CA LEU A 152 -13.70 2.11 -0.36
C LEU A 152 -14.64 2.04 0.85
N SER A 153 -15.85 2.59 0.74
CA SER A 153 -16.86 2.49 1.81
C SER A 153 -17.23 1.05 2.09
N LEU A 154 -17.48 0.24 1.05
CA LEU A 154 -17.77 -1.18 1.22
C LEU A 154 -16.58 -1.93 1.83
N SER A 155 -15.35 -1.62 1.41
CA SER A 155 -14.13 -2.19 1.99
C SER A 155 -14.00 -1.86 3.47
N ILE A 156 -14.28 -0.63 3.91
CA ILE A 156 -14.26 -0.28 5.35
C ILE A 156 -15.30 -1.10 6.11
N ILE A 157 -16.54 -1.14 5.62
CA ILE A 157 -17.62 -1.90 6.28
C ILE A 157 -17.23 -3.38 6.40
N TRP A 158 -16.76 -3.97 5.30
CA TRP A 158 -16.36 -5.38 5.25
C TRP A 158 -15.18 -5.69 6.17
N GLN A 159 -14.10 -4.90 6.10
CA GLN A 159 -12.92 -5.12 6.94
C GLN A 159 -13.20 -4.88 8.42
N SER A 160 -13.99 -3.86 8.76
CA SER A 160 -14.43 -3.62 10.14
C SER A 160 -15.31 -4.75 10.65
N PHE A 161 -16.25 -5.25 9.85
CA PHE A 161 -17.07 -6.40 10.21
C PHE A 161 -16.21 -7.63 10.53
N LEU A 162 -15.29 -7.99 9.64
CA LEU A 162 -14.35 -9.10 9.88
C LEU A 162 -13.51 -8.86 11.15
N ALA A 163 -13.04 -7.62 11.37
CA ALA A 163 -12.24 -7.30 12.53
C ALA A 163 -12.99 -7.50 13.85
N TYR A 164 -14.21 -6.97 13.95
CA TYR A 164 -15.05 -7.14 15.13
C TYR A 164 -15.43 -8.60 15.34
N PHE A 165 -15.77 -9.32 14.26
CA PHE A 165 -16.05 -10.75 14.33
C PHE A 165 -14.86 -11.53 14.87
N GLN A 166 -13.66 -11.35 14.28
CA GLN A 166 -12.43 -12.03 14.70
C GLN A 166 -12.05 -11.69 16.14
N PHE A 167 -12.21 -10.42 16.56
CA PHE A 167 -11.90 -10.02 17.93
C PHE A 167 -12.88 -10.61 18.96
N ILE A 168 -14.16 -10.76 18.62
CA ILE A 168 -15.17 -11.33 19.54
C ILE A 168 -15.09 -12.86 19.55
N LYS A 169 -15.02 -13.50 18.37
CA LYS A 169 -15.08 -14.96 18.22
C LYS A 169 -13.73 -15.65 18.27
N GLN A 170 -12.62 -14.91 18.17
CA GLN A 170 -11.25 -15.43 18.19
C GLN A 170 -11.00 -16.50 17.10
N THR A 171 -11.77 -16.43 16.00
CA THR A 171 -11.71 -17.35 14.85
C THR A 171 -11.95 -16.60 13.54
N PRO A 172 -11.44 -17.10 12.39
CA PRO A 172 -11.80 -16.53 11.10
C PRO A 172 -13.27 -16.81 10.78
N LEU A 173 -13.92 -15.92 10.04
CA LEU A 173 -15.31 -16.10 9.59
C LEU A 173 -15.43 -17.22 8.56
N ALA A 174 -14.47 -17.28 7.63
CA ALA A 174 -14.42 -18.29 6.59
C ALA A 174 -12.99 -18.80 6.32
N PRO A 175 -12.84 -19.94 5.63
CA PRO A 175 -11.55 -20.39 5.14
C PRO A 175 -10.85 -19.36 4.23
N TYR A 176 -9.51 -19.44 4.18
CA TYR A 176 -8.66 -18.50 3.44
C TYR A 176 -9.09 -18.31 1.98
N TYR A 177 -9.50 -19.37 1.27
CA TYR A 177 -9.85 -19.30 -0.15
C TYR A 177 -11.12 -18.51 -0.47
N ILE A 178 -11.93 -18.15 0.54
CA ILE A 178 -13.16 -17.36 0.33
C ILE A 178 -12.85 -15.86 0.43
N PHE A 179 -12.26 -15.42 1.54
CA PHE A 179 -12.06 -13.98 1.83
C PHE A 179 -10.60 -13.55 1.97
N GLY A 180 -9.65 -14.49 2.00
CA GLY A 180 -8.24 -14.23 2.28
C GLY A 180 -7.96 -13.99 3.77
N GLU A 181 -8.79 -14.51 4.68
CA GLU A 181 -8.58 -14.37 6.13
C GLU A 181 -7.38 -15.18 6.62
N THR A 182 -6.60 -14.57 7.51
CA THR A 182 -5.50 -15.26 8.20
C THR A 182 -6.05 -16.39 9.06
N ASN A 183 -5.43 -17.56 9.00
CA ASN A 183 -5.83 -18.70 9.82
C ASN A 183 -5.45 -18.44 11.28
N LEU A 184 -6.45 -18.08 12.10
CA LEU A 184 -6.23 -17.75 13.52
C LEU A 184 -6.02 -18.99 14.42
N ARG A 185 -6.07 -20.21 13.88
CA ARG A 185 -5.89 -21.45 14.66
C ARG A 185 -4.42 -21.83 14.90
N HIS A 186 -3.48 -21.23 14.14
CA HIS A 186 -2.05 -21.58 14.20
C HIS A 186 -1.25 -20.54 15.01
N PHE A 187 -1.08 -20.78 16.31
CA PHE A 187 -0.61 -19.78 17.29
C PHE A 187 0.80 -19.20 17.06
N ALA A 188 1.71 -19.92 16.37
CA ALA A 188 3.13 -19.59 16.33
C ALA A 188 3.46 -18.26 15.60
N ALA A 189 2.58 -17.76 14.74
CA ALA A 189 2.81 -16.54 13.94
C ALA A 189 1.72 -15.47 14.14
N ILE A 190 0.85 -15.62 15.14
CA ILE A 190 -0.30 -14.75 15.35
C ILE A 190 0.02 -13.72 16.45
N SER A 191 -0.07 -12.45 16.08
CA SER A 191 -0.05 -11.31 17.00
C SER A 191 -1.17 -11.39 18.05
N ARG A 192 -0.77 -11.35 19.31
CA ARG A 192 -1.63 -11.39 20.49
C ARG A 192 -1.31 -10.20 21.37
N ALA A 193 -2.28 -9.79 22.16
CA ALA A 193 -2.06 -8.80 23.20
C ALA A 193 -2.89 -9.10 24.45
N GLN A 194 -2.39 -8.62 25.57
CA GLN A 194 -3.09 -8.70 26.83
C GLN A 194 -4.10 -7.56 26.93
N PHE A 195 -5.38 -7.90 27.04
CA PHE A 195 -6.46 -6.97 27.35
C PHE A 195 -6.89 -7.23 28.80
N LEU A 196 -6.53 -6.30 29.69
CA LEU A 196 -6.65 -6.47 31.15
C LEU A 196 -5.85 -7.69 31.60
N THR A 197 -6.51 -8.80 31.94
CA THR A 197 -5.88 -10.06 32.37
C THR A 197 -6.01 -11.18 31.34
N ILE A 198 -6.67 -10.92 30.20
CA ILE A 198 -6.97 -11.94 29.19
C ILE A 198 -6.11 -11.68 27.95
N GLU A 199 -5.34 -12.69 27.54
CA GLU A 199 -4.66 -12.67 26.25
C GLU A 199 -5.69 -12.88 25.12
N LYS A 200 -5.70 -11.98 24.14
CA LYS A 200 -6.55 -12.10 22.95
C LYS A 200 -5.73 -12.02 21.67
N ILE A 201 -6.19 -12.75 20.66
CA ILE A 201 -5.74 -12.60 19.28
C ILE A 201 -6.21 -11.24 18.76
N LEU A 202 -5.27 -10.49 18.19
CA LEU A 202 -5.57 -9.23 17.52
C LEU A 202 -6.25 -9.52 16.17
N PRO A 203 -7.26 -8.75 15.75
CA PRO A 203 -7.96 -9.00 14.50
C PRO A 203 -7.12 -8.61 13.28
N TYR A 204 -7.22 -9.40 12.22
CA TYR A 204 -6.50 -9.22 10.95
C TYR A 204 -7.41 -8.71 9.83
N GLY A 205 -8.73 -8.84 9.98
CA GLY A 205 -9.67 -8.75 8.87
C GLY A 205 -9.27 -9.78 7.82
N SER A 206 -9.18 -9.35 6.56
CA SER A 206 -8.53 -10.14 5.51
C SER A 206 -7.15 -9.59 5.15
N THR A 207 -6.40 -9.03 6.11
CA THR A 207 -5.03 -8.52 5.87
C THR A 207 -3.98 -9.45 6.49
N ALA A 208 -2.72 -9.30 6.09
CA ALA A 208 -1.63 -10.14 6.60
C ALA A 208 -1.20 -9.80 8.04
N HIS A 209 -1.59 -8.64 8.59
CA HIS A 209 -1.18 -8.20 9.94
C HIS A 209 -2.16 -7.17 10.53
N PRO A 210 -2.41 -7.14 11.86
CA PRO A 210 -3.35 -6.20 12.48
C PRO A 210 -3.03 -4.71 12.22
N ASN A 211 -1.74 -4.35 12.19
CA ASN A 211 -1.33 -2.97 11.86
C ASN A 211 -1.75 -2.57 10.44
N ILE A 212 -1.71 -3.51 9.48
CA ILE A 212 -2.09 -3.26 8.09
C ILE A 212 -3.60 -2.98 8.03
N LEU A 213 -4.41 -3.80 8.71
CA LEU A 213 -5.86 -3.58 8.85
C LEU A 213 -6.18 -2.18 9.36
N ALA A 214 -5.59 -1.81 10.51
CA ALA A 214 -5.83 -0.51 11.13
C ALA A 214 -5.39 0.64 10.23
N GLY A 215 -4.22 0.51 9.59
CA GLY A 215 -3.70 1.49 8.66
C GLY A 215 -4.60 1.71 7.45
N ILE A 216 -5.11 0.63 6.84
CA ILE A 216 -6.00 0.74 5.68
C ILE A 216 -7.33 1.34 6.06
N ILE A 217 -7.95 0.89 7.15
CA ILE A 217 -9.21 1.48 7.63
C ILE A 217 -9.00 2.96 7.95
N GLY A 218 -7.90 3.32 8.61
CA GLY A 218 -7.53 4.70 8.89
C GLY A 218 -7.39 5.53 7.61
N ILE A 219 -6.59 5.07 6.64
CA ILE A 219 -6.35 5.78 5.38
C ILE A 219 -7.63 5.90 4.54
N PHE A 220 -8.43 4.84 4.46
CA PHE A 220 -9.68 4.86 3.68
C PHE A 220 -10.72 5.77 4.33
N SER A 221 -10.82 5.77 5.66
CA SER A 221 -11.64 6.73 6.42
C SER A 221 -11.19 8.17 6.15
N ILE A 222 -9.88 8.45 6.19
CA ILE A 222 -9.31 9.76 5.85
C ILE A 222 -9.74 10.19 4.44
N LEU A 223 -9.63 9.31 3.44
CA LEU A 223 -10.01 9.60 2.06
C LEU A 223 -11.51 9.89 1.90
N LEU A 224 -12.38 9.17 2.61
CA LEU A 224 -13.82 9.41 2.59
C LEU A 224 -14.20 10.71 3.32
N ILE A 225 -13.61 10.97 4.48
CA ILE A 225 -13.84 12.20 5.25
C ILE A 225 -13.40 13.41 4.42
N ASP A 226 -12.21 13.37 3.81
CA ASP A 226 -11.70 14.45 2.96
C ASP A 226 -12.66 14.74 1.78
N LYS A 227 -13.33 13.70 1.25
CA LYS A 227 -14.30 13.84 0.16
C LYS A 227 -15.69 14.32 0.61
N LYS A 228 -16.14 13.92 1.80
CA LYS A 228 -17.53 14.07 2.30
C LYS A 228 -17.62 14.95 3.56
N GLN A 229 -16.77 15.97 3.66
CA GLN A 229 -16.67 16.85 4.84
C GLN A 229 -18.00 17.45 5.33
N ASN A 230 -19.02 17.55 4.47
CA ASN A 230 -20.32 18.14 4.84
C ASN A 230 -21.23 17.21 5.67
N ASN A 231 -21.06 15.90 5.63
CA ASN A 231 -21.90 14.97 6.40
C ASN A 231 -21.25 14.66 7.76
N ARG A 232 -21.55 15.49 8.77
CA ARG A 232 -20.95 15.40 10.12
C ARG A 232 -21.14 14.02 10.76
N LEU A 233 -22.33 13.44 10.66
CA LEU A 233 -22.62 12.12 11.22
C LEU A 233 -21.71 11.04 10.60
N LEU A 234 -21.59 11.01 9.26
CA LEU A 234 -20.71 10.06 8.58
C LEU A 234 -19.25 10.24 9.00
N VAL A 235 -18.79 11.48 9.16
CA VAL A 235 -17.41 11.76 9.62
C VAL A 235 -17.18 11.22 11.02
N ILE A 236 -18.11 11.45 11.95
CA ILE A 236 -18.03 10.94 13.33
C ILE A 236 -18.00 9.41 13.33
N LEU A 237 -18.90 8.76 12.58
CA LEU A 237 -18.94 7.29 12.48
C LEU A 237 -17.65 6.70 11.91
N LEU A 238 -17.08 7.31 10.87
CA LEU A 238 -15.82 6.87 10.29
C LEU A 238 -14.63 7.03 11.26
N LEU A 239 -14.59 8.14 12.01
CA LEU A 239 -13.55 8.37 13.02
C LEU A 239 -13.67 7.41 14.20
N LEU A 240 -14.88 7.22 14.74
CA LEU A 240 -15.13 6.29 15.83
C LEU A 240 -14.78 4.86 15.43
N ASN A 241 -15.18 4.44 14.24
CA ASN A 241 -14.83 3.12 13.72
C ASN A 241 -13.32 2.96 13.53
N ALA A 242 -12.64 3.93 12.91
CA ALA A 242 -11.18 3.86 12.72
C ALA A 242 -10.42 3.84 14.05
N PHE A 243 -10.88 4.62 15.03
CA PHE A 243 -10.33 4.65 16.39
C PHE A 243 -10.53 3.31 17.10
N ALA A 244 -11.74 2.75 17.07
CA ALA A 244 -12.04 1.45 17.64
C ALA A 244 -11.17 0.33 17.04
N ILE A 245 -10.99 0.33 15.71
CA ILE A 245 -10.08 -0.60 15.03
C ILE A 245 -8.63 -0.41 15.51
N CYS A 246 -8.14 0.82 15.62
CA CYS A 246 -6.78 1.08 16.12
C CYS A 246 -6.57 0.55 17.54
N LEU A 247 -7.59 0.66 18.41
CA LEU A 247 -7.53 0.14 19.78
C LEU A 247 -7.49 -1.40 19.82
N ILE A 248 -8.41 -2.07 19.11
CA ILE A 248 -8.47 -3.55 19.15
C ILE A 248 -7.28 -4.21 18.43
N THR A 249 -6.63 -3.51 17.50
CA THR A 249 -5.41 -3.98 16.80
C THR A 249 -4.12 -3.52 17.47
N GLN A 250 -4.20 -2.60 18.44
CA GLN A 250 -3.05 -1.94 19.10
C GLN A 250 -2.05 -1.30 18.12
N SER A 251 -2.54 -0.78 16.99
CA SER A 251 -1.68 -0.17 15.95
C SER A 251 -1.35 1.30 16.25
N LEU A 252 -0.20 1.54 16.88
CA LEU A 252 0.29 2.90 17.19
C LEU A 252 0.47 3.76 15.92
N SER A 253 0.98 3.18 14.83
CA SER A 253 1.25 3.89 13.59
C SER A 253 -0.02 4.41 12.91
N ALA A 254 -1.08 3.58 12.89
CA ALA A 254 -2.40 3.97 12.38
C ALA A 254 -3.07 5.01 13.28
N PHE A 255 -2.97 4.86 14.60
CA PHE A 255 -3.48 5.83 15.57
C PHE A 255 -2.85 7.22 15.38
N LEU A 256 -1.52 7.29 15.34
CA LEU A 256 -0.80 8.56 15.12
C LEU A 256 -1.14 9.19 13.77
N THR A 257 -1.37 8.38 12.73
CA THR A 257 -1.83 8.86 11.42
C THR A 257 -3.21 9.52 11.51
N LEU A 258 -4.14 8.94 12.27
CA LEU A 258 -5.45 9.55 12.53
C LEU A 258 -5.33 10.85 13.33
N CYS A 259 -4.48 10.88 14.37
CA CYS A 259 -4.21 12.10 15.13
C CYS A 259 -3.64 13.23 14.25
N LEU A 260 -2.65 12.92 13.39
CA LEU A 260 -2.12 13.89 12.44
C LEU A 260 -3.18 14.37 11.44
N PHE A 261 -4.10 13.51 11.02
CA PHE A 261 -5.22 13.93 10.17
C PHE A 261 -6.17 14.89 10.90
N LEU A 262 -6.50 14.64 12.17
CA LEU A 262 -7.32 15.54 12.97
C LEU A 262 -6.63 16.90 13.15
N ILE A 263 -5.33 16.90 13.48
CA ILE A 263 -4.52 18.11 13.53
C ILE A 263 -4.57 18.85 12.20
N TYR A 264 -4.38 18.14 11.07
CA TYR A 264 -4.51 18.72 9.73
C TYR A 264 -5.88 19.37 9.50
N LEU A 265 -6.98 18.74 9.92
CA LEU A 265 -8.33 19.31 9.77
C LEU A 265 -8.52 20.62 10.56
N LEU A 266 -7.90 20.73 11.74
CA LEU A 266 -7.96 21.92 12.58
C LEU A 266 -7.13 23.07 12.00
N ILE A 267 -5.92 22.76 11.53
CA ILE A 267 -4.94 23.78 11.10
C ILE A 267 -5.06 24.17 9.63
N LYS A 268 -5.75 23.39 8.77
CA LYS A 268 -5.76 23.64 7.30
C LYS A 268 -6.30 25.02 6.91
N LYS A 269 -7.02 25.70 7.82
CA LYS A 269 -7.51 27.08 7.65
C LYS A 269 -6.52 28.16 8.13
N ILE A 270 -5.45 27.76 8.80
CA ILE A 270 -4.47 28.62 9.46
C ILE A 270 -3.16 28.61 8.65
N ASN A 271 -2.42 29.72 8.63
CA ASN A 271 -1.13 29.84 7.93
C ASN A 271 0.03 29.01 8.55
N TRP A 272 -0.27 28.12 9.52
CA TRP A 272 0.71 27.31 10.24
C TRP A 272 1.07 26.00 9.52
N GLN A 273 0.36 25.67 8.43
CA GLN A 273 0.55 24.41 7.70
C GLN A 273 2.02 24.16 7.28
N LYS A 274 2.75 25.20 6.86
CA LYS A 274 4.16 25.07 6.45
C LYS A 274 5.06 24.64 7.62
N LYS A 275 4.88 25.25 8.80
CA LYS A 275 5.65 24.91 10.01
C LYS A 275 5.35 23.47 10.46
N ILE A 276 4.09 23.07 10.45
CA ILE A 276 3.69 21.72 10.85
C ILE A 276 4.19 20.68 9.85
N ASN A 277 4.12 20.95 8.54
CA ASN A 277 4.73 20.08 7.53
C ASN A 277 6.24 19.90 7.77
N LEU A 278 6.95 20.97 8.14
CA LEU A 278 8.37 20.89 8.48
C LEU A 278 8.60 20.02 9.71
N ILE A 279 7.84 20.21 10.79
CA ILE A 279 7.95 19.40 12.01
C ILE A 279 7.69 17.92 11.72
N VAL A 280 6.61 17.60 11.00
CA VAL A 280 6.25 16.22 10.66
C VAL A 280 7.30 15.58 9.75
N PHE A 281 7.87 16.34 8.81
CA PHE A 281 8.95 15.86 7.96
C PHE A 281 10.25 15.64 8.75
N SER A 282 10.59 16.55 9.66
CA SER A 282 11.73 16.39 10.57
C SER A 282 11.54 15.18 11.49
N PHE A 283 10.33 14.93 11.99
CA PHE A 283 10.01 13.73 12.76
C PHE A 283 10.28 12.46 11.94
N PHE A 284 9.83 12.41 10.68
CA PHE A 284 10.11 11.28 9.81
C PHE A 284 11.63 11.02 9.73
N ILE A 285 12.43 12.04 9.40
CA ILE A 285 13.90 11.92 9.31
C ILE A 285 14.55 11.48 10.63
N LEU A 286 14.13 12.05 11.75
CA LEU A 286 14.76 11.84 13.06
C LEU A 286 14.23 10.60 13.79
N SER A 287 13.13 10.00 13.34
CA SER A 287 12.49 8.87 14.02
C SER A 287 13.41 7.67 14.26
N PRO A 288 14.35 7.26 13.38
CA PRO A 288 15.27 6.17 13.68
C PRO A 288 16.19 6.48 14.87
N LEU A 289 16.65 7.72 14.99
CA LEU A 289 17.49 8.17 16.11
C LEU A 289 16.70 8.19 17.42
N LEU A 290 15.44 8.64 17.36
CA LEU A 290 14.54 8.63 18.52
C LEU A 290 14.28 7.20 19.00
N ILE A 291 14.00 6.27 18.09
CA ILE A 291 13.78 4.84 18.41
C ILE A 291 15.04 4.25 19.05
N LYS A 292 16.24 4.52 18.51
CA LYS A 292 17.51 4.06 19.08
C LYS A 292 17.72 4.58 20.51
N LYS A 293 17.42 5.86 20.77
CA LYS A 293 17.52 6.44 22.12
C LYS A 293 16.50 5.83 23.09
N LEU A 294 15.28 5.58 22.64
CA LEU A 294 14.24 4.93 23.45
C LEU A 294 14.62 3.50 23.84
N ASP A 295 15.18 2.74 22.90
CA ASP A 295 15.68 1.38 23.14
C ASP A 295 16.82 1.37 24.17
N ALA A 296 17.78 2.30 24.04
CA ALA A 296 18.92 2.39 24.94
C ALA A 296 18.54 2.77 26.39
N ASN A 297 17.59 3.69 26.56
CA ASN A 297 17.34 4.34 27.86
C ASN A 297 16.17 3.76 28.66
N LEU A 298 15.12 3.26 28.01
CA LEU A 298 13.82 3.09 28.69
C LEU A 298 13.19 1.70 28.49
N LEU A 299 13.51 0.97 27.42
CA LEU A 299 12.61 -0.08 26.92
C LEU A 299 13.32 -1.33 26.38
N LYS A 300 14.47 -1.75 26.95
CA LYS A 300 15.07 -3.07 26.62
C LYS A 300 14.10 -4.24 26.83
N THR A 301 13.05 -4.05 27.62
CA THR A 301 11.97 -5.01 27.86
C THR A 301 10.91 -5.04 26.75
N HIS A 302 10.79 -4.02 25.91
CA HIS A 302 9.81 -3.98 24.83
C HIS A 302 10.40 -4.45 23.50
N LEU A 303 10.19 -5.74 23.23
CA LEU A 303 10.64 -6.44 22.03
C LEU A 303 10.37 -5.70 20.71
N SER A 304 9.23 -5.00 20.61
CA SER A 304 8.85 -4.26 19.38
C SER A 304 9.73 -3.04 19.10
N ILE A 305 10.21 -2.34 20.13
CA ILE A 305 11.06 -1.15 19.96
C ILE A 305 12.49 -1.58 19.66
N SER A 306 12.99 -2.56 20.42
CA SER A 306 14.33 -3.12 20.21
C SER A 306 14.50 -3.69 18.80
N ARG A 307 13.54 -4.49 18.31
CA ARG A 307 13.57 -5.00 16.93
C ARG A 307 13.60 -3.87 15.89
N ARG A 308 12.86 -2.78 16.07
CA ARG A 308 12.91 -1.63 15.15
C ARG A 308 14.26 -0.93 15.19
N ALA A 309 14.84 -0.75 16.38
CA ALA A 309 16.17 -0.15 16.52
C ALA A 309 17.24 -0.97 15.78
N ILE A 310 17.26 -2.29 16.01
CA ILE A 310 18.22 -3.22 15.37
C ILE A 310 18.02 -3.24 13.84
N LEU A 311 16.78 -3.35 13.36
CA LEU A 311 16.51 -3.38 11.92
C LEU A 311 16.85 -2.05 11.22
N ASN A 312 16.61 -0.92 11.88
CA ASN A 312 17.00 0.40 11.36
C ASN A 312 18.52 0.56 11.36
N GLU A 313 19.22 0.03 12.36
CA GLU A 313 20.68 0.00 12.37
C GLU A 313 21.25 -0.86 11.24
N ALA A 314 20.71 -2.06 11.02
CA ALA A 314 21.10 -2.91 9.91
C ALA A 314 20.86 -2.21 8.55
N ALA A 315 19.71 -1.55 8.38
CA ALA A 315 19.44 -0.75 7.17
C ALA A 315 20.46 0.36 6.94
N TRP A 316 20.85 1.05 8.01
CA TRP A 316 21.87 2.08 7.94
C TRP A 316 23.23 1.49 7.54
N LYS A 317 23.64 0.37 8.13
CA LYS A 317 24.89 -0.32 7.77
C LYS A 317 24.89 -0.80 6.31
N MET A 318 23.80 -1.38 5.83
CA MET A 318 23.63 -1.78 4.43
C MET A 318 23.78 -0.60 3.47
N PHE A 319 23.21 0.57 3.82
CA PHE A 319 23.38 1.78 3.03
C PHE A 319 24.83 2.28 3.04
N LEU A 320 25.51 2.26 4.19
CA LEU A 320 26.91 2.67 4.26
C LEU A 320 27.83 1.74 3.45
N ASP A 321 27.58 0.44 3.48
CA ASP A 321 28.37 -0.55 2.72
C ASP A 321 28.12 -0.42 1.21
N LYS A 322 26.86 -0.27 0.79
CA LYS A 322 26.45 -0.19 -0.63
C LYS A 322 25.75 1.12 -0.96
N THR A 323 26.43 2.24 -0.77
CA THR A 323 25.83 3.60 -0.83
C THR A 323 25.10 3.93 -2.14
N PHE A 324 25.66 3.58 -3.30
CA PHE A 324 25.08 4.00 -4.58
C PHE A 324 23.86 3.17 -4.99
N PHE A 325 23.94 1.84 -4.87
CA PHE A 325 22.94 0.90 -5.39
C PHE A 325 22.11 0.22 -4.30
N GLY A 326 22.50 0.34 -3.03
CA GLY A 326 21.97 -0.46 -1.95
C GLY A 326 22.32 -1.94 -2.08
N VAL A 327 21.72 -2.76 -1.23
CA VAL A 327 21.82 -4.23 -1.28
C VAL A 327 20.98 -4.87 -2.40
N GLY A 328 20.23 -4.07 -3.16
CA GLY A 328 19.30 -4.53 -4.17
C GLY A 328 17.86 -4.52 -3.68
N ALA A 329 16.95 -4.21 -4.60
CA ALA A 329 15.52 -4.16 -4.32
C ALA A 329 15.02 -5.54 -3.88
N ASN A 330 14.27 -5.58 -2.77
CA ASN A 330 13.73 -6.82 -2.18
C ASN A 330 14.79 -7.80 -1.65
N ASN A 331 16.01 -7.33 -1.38
CA ASN A 331 17.09 -8.14 -0.80
C ASN A 331 17.42 -7.79 0.65
N PHE A 332 16.77 -6.78 1.26
CA PHE A 332 17.03 -6.39 2.65
C PHE A 332 17.04 -7.58 3.61
N VAL A 333 16.01 -8.42 3.48
CA VAL A 333 15.80 -9.57 4.36
C VAL A 333 16.83 -10.67 4.12
N LYS A 334 17.26 -10.87 2.87
CA LYS A 334 18.30 -11.86 2.52
C LYS A 334 19.66 -11.47 3.10
N GLU A 335 19.94 -10.18 3.10
CA GLU A 335 21.22 -9.64 3.55
C GLU A 335 21.25 -9.39 5.06
N LEU A 336 20.11 -9.46 5.75
CA LEU A 336 20.00 -9.07 7.16
C LEU A 336 21.01 -9.78 8.08
N GLU A 337 21.30 -11.05 7.82
CA GLU A 337 22.27 -11.84 8.60
C GLU A 337 23.70 -11.29 8.50
N ASN A 338 24.07 -10.68 7.37
CA ASN A 338 25.39 -10.09 7.15
C ASN A 338 25.57 -8.77 7.93
N TYR A 339 24.48 -8.13 8.37
CA TYR A 339 24.52 -6.79 9.00
C TYR A 339 23.93 -6.75 10.43
N SER A 340 23.42 -7.87 10.93
CA SER A 340 22.84 -7.98 12.27
C SER A 340 23.43 -9.18 13.02
N HIS A 341 24.14 -8.91 14.11
CA HIS A 341 24.70 -9.95 14.99
C HIS A 341 23.67 -10.54 15.96
N HIS A 342 22.43 -10.01 15.97
CA HIS A 342 21.37 -10.49 16.87
C HIS A 342 20.58 -11.63 16.23
N GLN A 343 20.87 -12.87 16.67
CA GLN A 343 20.24 -14.10 16.17
C GLN A 343 18.71 -14.06 16.22
N GLU A 344 18.11 -13.46 17.25
CA GLU A 344 16.64 -13.30 17.33
C GLU A 344 16.07 -12.43 16.21
N THR A 345 16.80 -11.40 15.79
CA THR A 345 16.37 -10.50 14.71
C THR A 345 16.56 -11.16 13.36
N VAL A 346 17.63 -11.93 13.18
CA VAL A 346 17.84 -12.79 12.00
C VAL A 346 16.71 -13.80 11.87
N ARG A 347 16.21 -14.38 12.97
CA ARG A 347 15.03 -15.26 12.97
C ARG A 347 13.68 -14.54 12.82
N PHE A 348 13.63 -13.24 13.09
CA PHE A 348 12.41 -12.43 12.93
C PHE A 348 12.14 -12.03 11.47
N VAL A 349 13.15 -12.14 10.58
CA VAL A 349 13.05 -12.09 9.11
C VAL A 349 12.04 -11.05 8.57
N GLN A 350 12.20 -9.79 9.00
CA GLN A 350 11.34 -8.68 8.59
C GLN A 350 12.15 -7.50 8.05
N PRO A 351 11.60 -6.72 7.10
CA PRO A 351 12.20 -5.47 6.65
C PRO A 351 12.34 -4.41 7.75
N ALA A 352 13.20 -3.43 7.51
CA ALA A 352 13.28 -2.24 8.35
C ALA A 352 11.94 -1.50 8.39
N HIS A 353 11.49 -1.17 9.60
CA HIS A 353 10.18 -0.55 9.86
C HIS A 353 10.17 0.97 9.57
N HIS A 354 11.20 1.49 8.92
CA HIS A 354 11.29 2.88 8.47
C HIS A 354 11.43 2.91 6.95
N LEU A 355 10.37 3.30 6.25
CA LEU A 355 10.26 3.27 4.78
C LEU A 355 11.42 3.99 4.09
N GLY A 356 11.84 5.14 4.61
CA GLY A 356 12.97 5.89 4.04
C GLY A 356 14.30 5.14 4.16
N LEU A 357 14.53 4.46 5.28
CA LEU A 357 15.76 3.69 5.49
C LEU A 357 15.74 2.40 4.67
N LEU A 358 14.58 1.75 4.54
CA LEU A 358 14.42 0.57 3.71
C LEU A 358 14.69 0.89 2.23
N LEU A 359 14.17 2.00 1.72
CA LEU A 359 14.44 2.41 0.33
C LEU A 359 15.89 2.82 0.11
N LEU A 360 16.52 3.46 1.11
CA LEU A 360 17.95 3.79 1.07
C LEU A 360 18.82 2.54 1.10
N SER A 361 18.52 1.57 1.96
CA SER A 361 19.32 0.35 2.09
C SER A 361 19.19 -0.54 0.85
N GLU A 362 18.00 -0.66 0.25
CA GLU A 362 17.78 -1.50 -0.92
C GLU A 362 18.16 -0.85 -2.26
N GLY A 363 17.95 0.47 -2.41
CA GLY A 363 18.14 1.17 -3.69
C GLY A 363 19.24 2.24 -3.70
N GLY A 364 19.86 2.52 -2.56
CA GLY A 364 20.94 3.49 -2.41
C GLY A 364 20.57 4.92 -2.81
N LEU A 365 21.60 5.72 -3.06
CA LEU A 365 21.48 7.09 -3.56
C LEU A 365 20.85 7.15 -4.94
N LEU A 366 21.03 6.13 -5.79
CA LEU A 366 20.44 6.10 -7.13
C LEU A 366 18.91 6.12 -7.06
N PHE A 367 18.31 5.20 -6.30
CA PHE A 367 16.85 5.14 -6.18
C PHE A 367 16.28 6.38 -5.46
N SER A 368 16.98 6.85 -4.44
CA SER A 368 16.62 8.08 -3.71
C SER A 368 16.63 9.31 -4.62
N SER A 369 17.59 9.39 -5.55
CA SER A 369 17.67 10.45 -6.54
C SER A 369 16.50 10.40 -7.52
N ILE A 370 16.08 9.20 -7.97
CA ILE A 370 14.89 9.03 -8.81
C ILE A 370 13.65 9.54 -8.09
N LEU A 371 13.45 9.17 -6.82
CA LEU A 371 12.31 9.63 -6.02
C LEU A 371 12.32 11.15 -5.81
N LEU A 372 13.49 11.72 -5.55
CA LEU A 372 13.66 13.17 -5.41
C LEU A 372 13.29 13.91 -6.71
N LEU A 373 13.81 13.45 -7.85
CA LEU A 373 13.50 14.03 -9.16
C LEU A 373 12.03 13.91 -9.51
N LEU A 374 11.38 12.77 -9.20
CA LEU A 374 9.94 12.60 -9.35
C LEU A 374 9.17 13.56 -8.44
N GLY A 375 9.60 13.73 -7.19
CA GLY A 375 9.03 14.68 -6.23
C GLY A 375 9.10 16.12 -6.74
N ILE A 376 10.24 16.53 -7.33
CA ILE A 376 10.41 17.85 -7.96
C ILE A 376 9.48 17.99 -9.17
N LYS A 377 9.51 17.02 -10.10
CA LYS A 377 8.69 17.02 -11.32
C LYS A 377 7.19 17.12 -11.02
N PHE A 378 6.73 16.44 -9.97
CA PHE A 378 5.33 16.39 -9.60
C PHE A 378 4.95 17.28 -8.40
N LYS A 379 5.84 18.17 -7.95
CA LYS A 379 5.65 19.00 -6.74
C LYS A 379 4.33 19.77 -6.73
N LYS A 380 3.90 20.33 -7.87
CA LYS A 380 2.63 21.08 -8.00
C LYS A 380 1.40 20.16 -8.01
N LYS A 381 1.56 18.91 -8.46
CA LYS A 381 0.46 17.94 -8.58
C LYS A 381 0.21 17.20 -7.25
N ILE A 382 1.25 16.95 -6.47
CA ILE A 382 1.16 16.25 -5.19
C ILE A 382 0.73 17.22 -4.09
N ASN A 383 -0.24 16.79 -3.26
CA ASN A 383 -0.59 17.51 -2.05
C ASN A 383 0.30 17.03 -0.89
N TRP A 384 1.46 17.68 -0.73
CA TRP A 384 2.46 17.30 0.27
C TRP A 384 1.92 17.31 1.70
N SER A 385 1.07 18.28 2.05
CA SER A 385 0.46 18.35 3.40
C SER A 385 -0.36 17.11 3.70
N LYS A 386 -1.14 16.61 2.73
CA LYS A 386 -1.91 15.37 2.90
C LYS A 386 -1.01 14.14 2.88
N LEU A 387 0.01 14.11 2.03
CA LEU A 387 0.96 12.98 1.98
C LEU A 387 1.71 12.81 3.31
N LEU A 388 2.07 13.92 3.96
CA LEU A 388 2.75 13.92 5.25
C LEU A 388 1.88 13.37 6.39
N ILE A 389 0.57 13.20 6.21
CA ILE A 389 -0.30 12.55 7.20
C ILE A 389 0.08 11.07 7.36
N LEU A 390 0.61 10.44 6.30
CA LEU A 390 1.05 9.04 6.31
C LEU A 390 2.42 8.82 6.96
N THR A 391 3.10 9.87 7.45
CA THR A 391 4.45 9.73 8.00
C THR A 391 4.53 8.77 9.18
N PRO A 392 3.58 8.68 10.14
CA PRO A 392 3.72 7.75 11.26
C PRO A 392 3.76 6.30 10.79
N ILE A 393 2.90 5.94 9.83
CA ILE A 393 2.96 4.63 9.17
C ILE A 393 4.28 4.47 8.44
N ALA A 394 4.71 5.44 7.63
CA ALA A 394 5.96 5.34 6.88
C ALA A 394 7.21 5.29 7.79
N SER A 395 7.15 5.79 9.02
CA SER A 395 8.27 5.77 9.97
C SER A 395 8.31 4.56 10.90
N LEU A 396 7.16 3.93 11.14
CA LEU A 396 7.00 2.88 12.17
C LEU A 396 6.62 1.50 11.60
N ASP A 397 6.23 1.45 10.31
CA ASP A 397 5.92 0.24 9.56
C ASP A 397 6.43 0.35 8.11
N HIS A 398 6.63 -0.80 7.46
CA HIS A 398 7.14 -0.92 6.09
C HIS A 398 6.09 -1.30 5.05
N TYR A 399 4.89 -1.70 5.48
CA TYR A 399 3.91 -2.35 4.60
C TYR A 399 3.40 -1.47 3.45
N LEU A 400 3.53 -0.13 3.54
CA LEU A 400 3.14 0.79 2.45
C LEU A 400 3.88 0.53 1.14
N ILE A 401 5.07 -0.08 1.19
CA ILE A 401 5.85 -0.41 -0.01
C ILE A 401 6.19 -1.89 -0.12
N THR A 402 6.22 -2.63 1.00
CA THR A 402 6.56 -4.07 0.99
C THR A 402 5.36 -4.97 0.78
N GLN A 403 4.14 -4.48 1.01
CA GLN A 403 2.90 -5.24 0.82
C GLN A 403 2.09 -4.67 -0.33
N ALA A 404 1.52 -5.56 -1.13
CA ALA A 404 0.81 -5.21 -2.35
C ALA A 404 -0.40 -4.29 -2.11
N LEU A 405 -1.11 -4.54 -1.01
CA LEU A 405 -2.23 -3.74 -0.52
C LEU A 405 -1.79 -2.36 -0.01
N GLY A 406 -0.66 -2.28 0.71
CA GLY A 406 -0.08 -1.01 1.15
C GLY A 406 0.37 -0.15 -0.03
N LEU A 407 1.01 -0.76 -1.02
CA LEU A 407 1.44 -0.11 -2.25
C LEU A 407 0.25 0.50 -3.00
N PHE A 408 -0.82 -0.27 -3.20
CA PHE A 408 -2.04 0.25 -3.81
C PHE A 408 -2.64 1.41 -3.01
N THR A 409 -2.68 1.28 -1.69
CA THR A 409 -3.24 2.30 -0.77
C THR A 409 -2.45 3.61 -0.89
N LEU A 410 -1.13 3.54 -0.95
CA LEU A 410 -0.25 4.69 -1.14
C LEU A 410 -0.53 5.41 -2.47
N PHE A 411 -0.52 4.68 -3.60
CA PHE A 411 -0.77 5.29 -4.90
C PHE A 411 -2.20 5.85 -5.03
N LEU A 412 -3.20 5.14 -4.48
CA LEU A 412 -4.58 5.61 -4.46
C LEU A 412 -4.72 6.88 -3.63
N PHE A 413 -4.03 6.95 -2.48
CA PHE A 413 -4.01 8.13 -1.62
C PHE A 413 -3.44 9.34 -2.36
N ILE A 414 -2.26 9.18 -3.00
CA ILE A 414 -1.63 10.23 -3.81
C ILE A 414 -2.58 10.69 -4.93
N PHE A 415 -3.22 9.76 -5.64
CA PHE A 415 -4.12 10.08 -6.74
C PHE A 415 -5.37 10.84 -6.32
N LEU A 416 -6.03 10.40 -5.24
CA LEU A 416 -7.28 11.01 -4.79
C LEU A 416 -7.05 12.37 -4.12
N THR A 417 -5.92 12.56 -3.45
CA THR A 417 -5.58 13.79 -2.73
C THR A 417 -4.82 14.84 -3.55
N ARG A 418 -4.41 14.52 -4.78
CA ARG A 418 -3.66 15.42 -5.69
C ARG A 418 -4.34 16.77 -5.89
N ASN A 419 -3.54 17.81 -6.14
CA ASN A 419 -4.02 19.15 -6.48
C ASN A 419 -4.64 19.16 -7.89
N ARG A 420 -5.98 19.17 -7.97
CA ARG A 420 -6.73 19.21 -9.23
C ARG A 420 -7.00 20.67 -9.60
N GLY A 421 -6.14 21.26 -10.45
CA GLY A 421 -6.33 22.62 -10.93
C GLY A 421 -5.06 23.32 -11.43
N GLN A 422 -3.88 22.85 -11.03
CA GLN A 422 -2.61 23.51 -11.35
C GLN A 422 -1.91 22.95 -12.61
N SER A 423 -2.60 22.15 -13.45
CA SER A 423 -1.97 21.48 -14.60
C SER A 423 -2.12 22.24 -15.94
N ARG A 424 -2.41 23.54 -15.92
CA ARG A 424 -2.56 24.37 -17.14
C ARG A 424 -1.48 25.45 -17.29
N THR A 425 -0.33 25.31 -16.63
CA THR A 425 0.85 26.17 -16.88
C THR A 425 2.03 25.32 -17.32
#